data_AF-A0A0R2BK52-F1
#
_entry.id   AF-A0A0R2BK52-F1
#
_cell.length_a   1.000
_cell.length_b   1.000
_cell.length_c   1.000
_cell.angle_alpha   90.00
_cell.angle_beta   90.00
_cell.angle_gamma   90.00
#
_symmetry.space_group_name_H-M   'P 1'
#
loop_
_entity.id
_entity.type
_entity.pdbx_description
1 polymer ?
#
loop_
_entity_poly.entity_id
_entity_poly.type
_entity_poly.pdbx_seq_one_letter_code
_entity_poly.pdbx_strand_id
1 'polypeptide(L)'
;MELKGTNGVLIAYDDYVEISRKSLGGFITQGNKGNKKFFYKDLISIEYKKPSKLANGYIQFVVNPEMATSQSVGITGQTNLDASKDPNAVILRAFKKSFAKETEEFYRYVDKRLSYYKTETDRKPTEINDLRNLKSLLDDGIITQEEFNSKKKQILGI
;
A
#
# COMPACT_ATOMS: atom_id res chain seq x y z
N MET A 1 -2.73 11.34 9.46
CA MET A 1 -2.30 12.51 8.67
C MET A 1 -3.21 12.67 7.45
N GLU A 2 -3.58 13.88 7.06
CA GLU A 2 -4.47 14.15 5.92
C GLU A 2 -3.76 14.95 4.82
N LEU A 3 -4.04 14.64 3.55
CA LEU A 3 -3.58 15.40 2.39
C LEU A 3 -4.70 15.51 1.35
N LYS A 4 -5.08 16.74 0.98
CA LYS A 4 -6.11 17.00 -0.03
C LYS A 4 -5.49 17.10 -1.42
N GLY A 5 -5.86 16.19 -2.31
CA GLY A 5 -5.52 16.26 -3.74
C GLY A 5 -6.68 16.80 -4.58
N THR A 6 -6.47 16.87 -5.89
CA THR A 6 -7.44 17.43 -6.84
C THR A 6 -8.67 16.55 -7.02
N ASN A 7 -8.49 15.22 -7.01
CA ASN A 7 -9.54 14.25 -7.27
C ASN A 7 -9.90 13.41 -6.02
N GLY A 8 -9.32 13.66 -4.86
CA GLY A 8 -9.62 12.94 -3.62
C GLY A 8 -8.80 13.42 -2.43
N VAL A 9 -9.13 12.94 -1.25
CA VAL A 9 -8.41 13.21 0.00
C VAL A 9 -7.76 11.92 0.48
N LEU A 10 -6.48 12.01 0.80
CA LEU A 10 -5.69 10.95 1.39
C LEU A 10 -5.72 11.07 2.91
N ILE A 11 -6.03 9.98 3.60
CA ILE A 11 -6.03 9.92 5.06
C ILE A 11 -5.17 8.72 5.49
N ALA A 12 -4.03 8.99 6.09
CA ALA A 12 -3.12 7.99 6.61
C ALA A 12 -3.37 7.75 8.10
N TYR A 13 -3.65 6.49 8.44
CA TYR A 13 -3.82 5.99 9.79
C TYR A 13 -2.55 5.22 10.21
N ASP A 14 -2.61 4.48 11.31
CA ASP A 14 -1.49 3.67 11.77
C ASP A 14 -1.33 2.41 10.89
N ASP A 15 -2.40 1.68 10.62
CA ASP A 15 -2.37 0.37 9.96
C ASP A 15 -2.77 0.38 8.48
N TYR A 16 -3.41 1.48 8.03
CA TYR A 16 -3.83 1.65 6.64
C TYR A 16 -3.79 3.11 6.16
N VAL A 17 -3.91 3.28 4.85
CA VAL A 17 -4.18 4.57 4.20
C VAL A 17 -5.47 4.49 3.39
N GLU A 18 -6.22 5.59 3.34
CA GLU A 18 -7.50 5.68 2.67
C GLU A 18 -7.50 6.77 1.60
N ILE A 19 -8.07 6.45 0.43
CA ILE A 19 -8.52 7.44 -0.55
C ILE A 19 -10.01 7.68 -0.33
N SER A 20 -10.37 8.86 0.15
CA SER A 20 -11.75 9.34 0.21
C SER A 20 -12.05 10.24 -0.99
N ARG A 21 -13.08 9.90 -1.76
CA ARG A 21 -13.58 10.73 -2.88
C ARG A 21 -14.76 11.62 -2.46
N LYS A 22 -15.26 11.48 -1.22
CA LYS A 22 -16.47 12.15 -0.72
C LYS A 22 -16.23 13.55 -0.15
N SER A 23 -15.00 13.89 0.21
CA SER A 23 -14.68 15.07 1.05
C SER A 23 -14.27 16.32 0.28
N LEU A 24 -14.30 16.33 -1.06
CA LEU A 24 -14.12 17.53 -1.86
C LEU A 24 -15.45 18.30 -1.92
N GLY A 25 -15.52 19.38 -1.13
CA GLY A 25 -16.65 20.27 -0.90
C GLY A 25 -17.82 20.19 -1.89
N GLY A 26 -18.89 19.54 -1.43
CA GLY A 26 -20.27 19.78 -1.83
C GLY A 26 -20.58 19.60 -3.30
N PHE A 27 -20.73 18.36 -3.77
CA PHE A 27 -21.74 17.97 -4.76
C PHE A 27 -21.74 16.44 -4.84
N ILE A 28 -22.89 15.83 -4.52
CA ILE A 28 -23.18 14.43 -4.84
C ILE A 28 -23.44 14.39 -6.34
N THR A 29 -22.39 14.42 -7.15
CA THR A 29 -22.49 14.16 -8.60
C THR A 29 -22.07 12.72 -8.85
N GLN A 30 -23.10 11.87 -8.94
CA GLN A 30 -23.10 10.51 -9.50
C GLN A 30 -22.05 9.52 -8.97
N GLY A 31 -22.52 8.67 -8.06
CA GLY A 31 -22.01 7.33 -7.84
C GLY A 31 -21.34 7.16 -6.49
N ASN A 32 -21.70 6.06 -5.81
CA ASN A 32 -21.03 5.57 -4.61
C ASN A 32 -19.59 5.13 -4.93
N LYS A 33 -18.70 6.07 -5.27
CA LYS A 33 -17.26 5.85 -5.20
C LYS A 33 -16.90 5.93 -3.72
N GLY A 34 -17.16 4.81 -3.03
CA GLY A 34 -16.84 4.64 -1.61
C GLY A 34 -15.38 4.92 -1.31
N ASN A 35 -15.07 5.01 -0.03
CA ASN A 35 -13.68 5.21 0.39
C ASN A 35 -12.90 3.92 0.11
N LYS A 36 -11.70 4.04 -0.45
CA LYS A 36 -10.84 2.89 -0.72
C LYS A 36 -9.75 2.82 0.34
N LYS A 37 -9.74 1.74 1.12
CA LYS A 37 -8.74 1.48 2.16
C LYS A 37 -7.65 0.56 1.63
N PHE A 38 -6.41 0.87 2.00
CA PHE A 38 -5.21 0.11 1.65
C PHE A 38 -4.43 -0.17 2.94
N PHE A 39 -4.49 -1.42 3.43
CA PHE A 39 -3.68 -1.82 4.58
C PHE A 39 -2.20 -1.85 4.20
N TYR A 40 -1.33 -1.33 5.06
CA TYR A 40 0.10 -1.23 4.76
C TYR A 40 0.76 -2.60 4.54
N LYS A 41 0.31 -3.63 5.25
CA LYS A 41 0.76 -5.01 5.04
C LYS A 41 0.53 -5.54 3.62
N ASP A 42 -0.58 -5.12 2.98
CA ASP A 42 -1.04 -5.65 1.69
C ASP A 42 -0.59 -4.79 0.49
N LEU A 43 -0.07 -3.59 0.74
CA LEU A 43 0.51 -2.73 -0.30
C LEU A 43 1.82 -3.31 -0.83
N ILE A 44 2.01 -3.30 -2.14
CA ILE A 44 3.31 -3.64 -2.76
C ILE A 44 4.26 -2.45 -2.59
N SER A 45 3.82 -1.27 -3.02
CA SER A 45 4.62 -0.05 -2.98
C SER A 45 3.72 1.20 -2.99
N ILE A 46 4.34 2.34 -2.74
CA ILE A 46 3.75 3.67 -2.96
C ILE A 46 4.59 4.37 -4.03
N GLU A 47 3.95 4.84 -5.10
CA GLU A 47 4.60 5.69 -6.10
C GLU A 47 4.27 7.16 -5.82
N TYR A 48 5.31 8.00 -5.81
CA TYR A 48 5.17 9.43 -5.57
C TYR A 48 5.89 10.25 -6.62
N LYS A 49 5.13 11.11 -7.29
CA LYS A 49 5.67 12.19 -8.11
C LYS A 49 5.40 13.52 -7.44
N LYS A 50 6.47 14.22 -7.06
CA LYS A 50 6.39 15.55 -6.46
C LYS A 50 5.72 16.55 -7.42
N PRO A 51 4.70 17.31 -6.99
CA PRO A 51 4.10 18.33 -7.83
C PRO A 51 5.06 19.51 -8.00
N SER A 52 5.03 20.12 -9.19
CA SER A 52 5.81 21.32 -9.51
C SER A 52 4.89 22.42 -10.04
N LYS A 53 5.47 23.60 -10.34
CA LYS A 53 4.71 24.70 -10.97
C LYS A 53 4.24 24.37 -12.39
N LEU A 54 4.93 23.47 -13.08
CA LEU A 54 4.70 23.17 -14.51
C LEU A 54 4.04 21.80 -14.72
N ALA A 55 4.02 20.93 -13.72
CA ALA A 55 3.47 19.59 -13.83
C ALA A 55 2.75 19.16 -12.56
N ASN A 56 1.65 18.44 -12.74
CA ASN A 56 0.98 17.76 -11.64
C ASN A 56 1.89 16.66 -11.09
N GLY A 57 1.84 16.48 -9.77
CA GLY A 57 2.32 15.31 -9.09
C GLY A 57 1.21 14.29 -8.88
N TYR A 58 1.54 13.17 -8.25
CA TYR A 58 0.58 12.18 -7.82
C TYR A 58 1.13 11.35 -6.66
N ILE A 59 0.23 10.73 -5.92
CA ILE A 59 0.51 9.57 -5.08
C ILE A 59 -0.36 8.43 -5.60
N GLN A 60 0.25 7.27 -5.84
CA GLN A 60 -0.44 6.07 -6.30
C GLN A 60 -0.09 4.89 -5.37
N PHE A 61 -1.10 4.14 -4.98
CA PHE A 61 -0.93 2.93 -4.17
C PHE A 61 -0.92 1.68 -5.05
N VAL A 62 0.18 0.94 -5.01
CA VAL A 62 0.34 -0.28 -5.79
C VAL A 62 -0.05 -1.48 -4.92
N VAL A 63 -0.99 -2.28 -5.41
CA VAL A 63 -1.52 -3.50 -4.76
C VAL A 63 -1.36 -4.69 -5.68
N ASN A 64 -1.40 -5.91 -5.13
CA ASN A 64 -1.43 -7.12 -5.95
C ASN A 64 -2.68 -7.12 -6.87
N PRO A 65 -2.52 -7.27 -8.19
CA PRO A 65 -3.62 -7.34 -9.15
C PRO A 65 -4.68 -8.40 -8.79
N GLU A 66 -4.27 -9.53 -8.22
CA GLU A 66 -5.17 -10.62 -7.82
C GLU A 66 -6.07 -10.25 -6.65
N MET A 67 -5.62 -9.34 -5.78
CA MET A 67 -6.40 -8.81 -4.65
C MET A 67 -7.26 -7.61 -5.04
N ALA A 68 -7.10 -7.12 -6.27
CA ALA A 68 -7.73 -5.89 -6.71
C ALA A 68 -9.05 -6.21 -7.43
N THR A 69 -10.17 -5.88 -6.78
CA THR A 69 -11.53 -6.09 -7.30
C THR A 69 -11.74 -5.35 -8.62
N SER A 70 -11.55 -6.02 -9.76
CA SER A 70 -12.00 -5.72 -11.14
C SER A 70 -11.92 -4.27 -11.68
N GLN A 71 -11.34 -3.32 -10.96
CA GLN A 71 -11.30 -1.88 -11.27
C GLN A 71 -9.86 -1.36 -11.39
N SER A 72 -8.87 -2.24 -11.28
CA SER A 72 -7.45 -1.93 -11.17
C SER A 72 -6.72 -2.26 -12.46
N VAL A 73 -6.54 -1.23 -13.29
CA VAL A 73 -5.57 -1.24 -14.39
C VAL A 73 -4.69 0.00 -14.14
N GLY A 74 -3.38 -0.08 -13.95
CA GLY A 74 -2.50 -1.21 -14.14
C GLY A 74 -1.10 -0.94 -13.62
N ILE A 75 -0.30 -1.99 -13.75
CA ILE A 75 1.13 -2.08 -13.48
C ILE A 75 1.86 -1.29 -14.58
N THR A 76 2.82 -0.44 -14.19
CA THR A 76 3.86 0.17 -15.04
C THR A 76 3.41 1.12 -16.18
N GLY A 77 3.85 2.39 -16.10
CA GLY A 77 4.08 3.22 -17.28
C GLY A 77 3.07 4.31 -17.63
N GLN A 78 2.39 4.93 -16.65
CA GLN A 78 1.31 5.88 -16.94
C GLN A 78 1.77 7.35 -17.04
N THR A 79 1.40 7.99 -18.15
CA THR A 79 1.59 9.43 -18.38
C THR A 79 0.69 10.26 -17.45
N ASN A 80 0.98 11.56 -17.28
CA ASN A 80 0.23 12.45 -16.37
C ASN A 80 -1.30 12.52 -16.63
N LEU A 81 -1.79 12.09 -17.81
CA LEU A 81 -3.22 12.06 -18.12
C LEU A 81 -3.92 10.83 -17.52
N ASP A 82 -3.23 9.70 -17.40
CA ASP A 82 -3.85 8.41 -17.02
C ASP A 82 -3.96 8.25 -15.50
N ALA A 83 -3.03 8.84 -14.73
CA ALA A 83 -3.11 8.88 -13.27
C ALA A 83 -4.38 9.59 -12.75
N SER A 84 -5.03 10.43 -13.58
CA SER A 84 -6.30 11.07 -13.23
C SER A 84 -7.48 10.08 -13.24
N LYS A 85 -7.36 8.99 -14.00
CA LYS A 85 -8.36 7.94 -14.17
C LYS A 85 -8.11 6.72 -13.28
N ASP A 86 -6.88 6.55 -12.77
CA ASP A 86 -6.56 5.45 -11.86
C ASP A 86 -7.27 5.64 -10.49
N PRO A 87 -8.13 4.69 -10.07
CA PRO A 87 -8.79 4.75 -8.76
C PRO A 87 -7.82 4.71 -7.58
N ASN A 88 -6.61 4.17 -7.76
CA ASN A 88 -5.55 4.08 -6.76
C ASN A 88 -4.66 5.32 -6.69
N ALA A 89 -4.87 6.30 -7.56
CA ALA A 89 -4.06 7.51 -7.63
C ALA A 89 -4.83 8.76 -7.17
N VAL A 90 -4.11 9.63 -6.46
CA VAL A 90 -4.57 10.98 -6.11
C VAL A 90 -3.65 11.99 -6.77
N ILE A 91 -4.24 12.87 -7.58
CA ILE A 91 -3.52 13.92 -8.29
C ILE A 91 -3.17 15.06 -7.33
N LEU A 92 -1.92 15.49 -7.36
CA LEU A 92 -1.37 16.53 -6.54
C LEU A 92 -1.08 17.75 -7.41
N ARG A 93 -1.73 18.88 -7.12
CA ARG A 93 -1.49 20.13 -7.86
C ARG A 93 -0.99 21.21 -6.92
N ALA A 94 0.22 21.70 -7.17
CA ALA A 94 0.88 22.71 -6.35
C ALA A 94 0.29 24.12 -6.57
N PHE A 95 -0.97 24.32 -6.17
CA PHE A 95 -1.61 25.62 -6.18
C PHE A 95 -1.02 26.58 -5.14
N LYS A 96 -0.45 26.05 -4.05
CA LYS A 96 0.18 26.80 -2.97
C LYS A 96 1.66 26.46 -2.87
N LYS A 97 2.48 27.43 -2.44
CA LYS A 97 3.93 27.26 -2.27
C LYS A 97 4.28 26.16 -1.25
N SER A 98 3.48 26.01 -0.19
CA SER A 98 3.67 24.99 0.85
C SER A 98 3.27 23.59 0.41
N PHE A 99 2.42 23.46 -0.62
CA PHE A 99 1.77 22.19 -0.93
C PHE A 99 2.77 21.10 -1.32
N ALA A 100 3.84 21.43 -2.06
CA ALA A 100 4.87 20.45 -2.41
C ALA A 100 5.63 19.91 -1.19
N LYS A 101 5.67 20.66 -0.08
CA LYS A 101 6.24 20.21 1.19
C LYS A 101 5.24 19.31 1.92
N GLU A 102 3.97 19.71 1.98
CA GLU A 102 2.88 18.91 2.58
C GLU A 102 2.77 17.53 1.91
N THR A 103 2.90 17.46 0.59
CA THR A 103 2.87 16.19 -0.15
C THR A 103 4.07 15.30 0.15
N GLU A 104 5.24 15.90 0.36
CA GLU A 104 6.45 15.17 0.73
C GLU A 104 6.40 14.66 2.17
N GLU A 105 5.90 15.47 3.11
CA GLU A 105 5.68 15.07 4.50
C GLU A 105 4.69 13.90 4.59
N PHE A 106 3.60 13.97 3.82
CA PHE A 106 2.63 12.87 3.71
C PHE A 106 3.25 11.60 3.13
N TYR A 107 3.96 11.72 2.00
CA TYR A 107 4.65 10.58 1.38
C TYR A 107 5.61 9.90 2.37
N ARG A 108 6.46 10.68 3.04
CA ARG A 108 7.43 10.15 4.02
C ARG A 108 6.76 9.45 5.19
N TYR A 109 5.62 9.97 5.67
CA TYR A 109 4.84 9.31 6.71
C TYR A 109 4.37 7.94 6.25
N VAL A 110 3.74 7.87 5.07
CA VAL A 110 3.20 6.62 4.53
C VAL A 110 4.30 5.62 4.20
N ASP A 111 5.38 6.06 3.57
CA ASP A 111 6.53 5.21 3.23
C ASP A 111 7.18 4.59 4.48
N LYS A 112 7.29 5.37 5.57
CA LYS A 112 7.75 4.86 6.87
C LYS A 112 6.81 3.80 7.44
N ARG A 113 5.49 4.02 7.39
CA ARG A 113 4.51 3.02 7.86
C ARG A 113 4.55 1.76 7.00
N LEU A 114 4.61 1.90 5.68
CA LEU A 114 4.74 0.77 4.76
C LEU A 114 5.99 -0.07 5.08
N SER A 115 7.14 0.59 5.21
CA SER A 115 8.41 -0.06 5.56
C SER A 115 8.33 -0.82 6.88
N TYR A 116 7.71 -0.21 7.90
CA TYR A 116 7.47 -0.86 9.20
C TYR A 116 6.68 -2.17 9.02
N TYR A 117 5.54 -2.14 8.33
CA TYR A 117 4.71 -3.33 8.14
C TYR A 117 5.37 -4.39 7.25
N LYS A 118 6.20 -4.01 6.28
CA LYS A 118 6.98 -4.96 5.48
C LYS A 118 8.01 -5.71 6.33
N THR A 119 8.72 -4.97 7.19
CA THR A 119 9.67 -5.58 8.11
C THR A 119 9.01 -6.38 9.24
N GLU A 120 7.76 -6.06 9.63
CA GLU A 120 6.98 -6.87 10.58
C GLU A 120 6.43 -8.15 9.95
N THR A 121 5.99 -8.12 8.68
CA THR A 121 5.56 -9.34 7.98
C THR A 121 6.72 -10.30 7.77
N ASP A 122 7.95 -9.81 7.56
CA ASP A 122 9.14 -10.67 7.51
C ASP A 122 9.54 -11.24 8.88
N ARG A 123 9.03 -10.66 9.97
CA ARG A 123 9.22 -11.16 11.35
C ARG A 123 8.12 -12.13 11.80
N LYS A 124 7.03 -12.26 11.04
CA LYS A 124 6.01 -13.29 11.27
C LYS A 124 6.13 -14.35 10.17
N PRO A 125 6.67 -15.54 10.47
CA PRO A 125 6.56 -16.68 9.58
C PRO A 125 5.09 -16.85 9.21
N THR A 126 4.80 -17.16 7.95
CA THR A 126 3.43 -17.53 7.56
C THR A 126 3.25 -18.96 8.06
N GLU A 127 2.90 -19.09 9.34
CA GLU A 127 3.16 -20.26 10.20
C GLU A 127 2.69 -21.61 9.62
N ILE A 128 1.70 -21.61 8.73
CA ILE A 128 1.11 -22.82 8.15
C ILE A 128 1.85 -23.30 6.89
N ASN A 129 2.30 -22.38 6.02
CA ASN A 129 3.04 -22.78 4.81
C ASN A 129 4.46 -23.22 5.15
N ASP A 130 5.04 -22.60 6.17
CA ASP A 130 6.39 -22.94 6.65
C ASP A 130 6.42 -24.34 7.28
N LEU A 131 5.33 -24.80 7.92
CA LEU A 131 5.25 -26.16 8.47
C LEU A 131 5.21 -27.26 7.40
N ARG A 132 4.50 -27.04 6.28
CA ARG A 132 4.49 -28.01 5.17
C ARG A 132 5.86 -28.12 4.53
N ASN A 133 6.51 -26.98 4.28
CA ASN A 133 7.87 -26.95 3.73
C ASN A 133 8.87 -27.60 4.68
N LEU A 134 8.77 -27.30 5.99
CA LEU A 134 9.63 -27.90 7.01
C LEU A 134 9.44 -29.43 7.08
N LYS A 135 8.21 -29.92 6.90
CA LYS A 135 7.93 -31.36 6.87
C LYS A 135 8.51 -32.03 5.61
N SER A 136 8.42 -31.37 4.44
CA SER A 136 9.05 -31.86 3.21
C SER A 136 10.57 -32.02 3.40
N LEU A 137 11.24 -31.02 3.98
CA LEU A 137 12.69 -31.10 4.22
C LEU A 137 13.10 -32.25 5.13
N LEU A 138 12.25 -32.63 6.10
CA LEU A 138 12.45 -33.80 6.94
C LEU A 138 12.23 -35.10 6.16
N ASP A 139 11.17 -35.16 5.36
CA ASP A 139 10.84 -36.33 4.53
C ASP A 139 11.91 -36.57 3.44
N ASP A 140 12.49 -35.49 2.91
CA ASP A 140 13.59 -35.49 1.95
C ASP A 140 14.96 -35.80 2.62
N GLY A 141 14.99 -35.94 3.95
CA GLY A 141 16.21 -36.22 4.72
C GLY A 141 17.22 -35.07 4.74
N ILE A 142 16.81 -33.86 4.36
CA ILE A 142 17.66 -32.65 4.34
C ILE A 142 17.90 -32.13 5.76
N ILE A 143 16.90 -32.28 6.64
CA ILE A 143 17.01 -31.94 8.06
C ILE A 143 16.68 -33.16 8.93
N THR A 144 17.20 -33.13 10.14
CA THR A 144 16.94 -34.15 11.16
C THR A 144 15.61 -33.92 11.87
N GLN A 145 15.09 -34.97 12.53
CA GLN A 145 13.88 -34.90 13.34
C GLN A 145 13.99 -33.86 14.48
N GLU A 146 15.20 -33.64 14.99
CA GLU A 146 15.51 -32.72 16.08
C GLU A 146 15.48 -31.26 15.61
N GLU A 147 16.06 -30.99 14.43
CA GLU A 147 15.98 -29.70 13.75
C GLU A 147 14.55 -29.34 13.34
N PHE A 148 13.78 -30.32 12.85
CA PHE A 148 12.36 -30.17 12.57
C PHE A 148 11.58 -29.75 13.84
N ASN A 149 11.79 -30.45 14.96
CA ASN A 149 11.06 -30.17 16.20
C ASN A 149 11.40 -28.78 16.77
N SER A 150 12.67 -28.37 16.68
CA SER A 150 13.11 -27.04 17.13
C SER A 150 12.47 -25.92 16.29
N LYS A 151 12.53 -26.03 14.96
CA LYS A 151 11.91 -25.05 14.06
C LYS A 151 10.38 -25.04 14.15
N LYS A 152 9.74 -26.20 14.34
CA LYS A 152 8.28 -26.31 14.55
C LYS A 152 7.82 -25.54 15.78
N LYS A 153 8.55 -25.63 16.90
CA LYS A 153 8.26 -24.86 18.11
C LYS A 153 8.39 -23.35 17.89
N GLN A 154 9.46 -22.94 17.21
CA GLN A 154 9.68 -21.54 16.83
C GLN A 154 8.55 -21.00 15.93
N ILE A 155 8.07 -21.80 14.97
CA ILE A 155 6.96 -21.43 14.08
C ILE A 155 5.62 -21.38 14.82
N LEU A 156 5.39 -22.28 15.78
CA LEU A 156 4.15 -22.35 16.55
C LEU A 156 4.12 -21.42 17.78
N GLY A 157 5.24 -20.75 18.11
CA GLY A 157 5.34 -19.84 19.26
C GLY A 157 5.22 -20.53 20.62
N ILE A 158 5.68 -21.80 20.73
CA ILE A 158 5.58 -22.65 21.94
C ILE A 158 6.93 -23.16 22.45
#